data_AF-A0A2T7EZN6-F1
#
_entry.id   AF-A0A2T7EZN6-F1
#
_cell.length_a   1.000
_cell.length_b   1.000
_cell.length_c   1.000
_cell.angle_alpha   90.00
_cell.angle_beta   90.00
_cell.angle_gamma   90.00
#
_symmetry.space_group_name_H-M   'P 1'
#
loop_
_entity.id
_entity.type
_entity.pdbx_description
1 polymer ?
#
loop_
_entity_poly.entity_id
_entity_poly.type
_entity_poly.pdbx_seq_one_letter_code
_entity_poly.pdbx_strand_id
1 'polypeptide(L)'
;METGAKKPAAAADNTRQQAQQQALFEAKHAEVLSEARDMAREFGVDVHAVAFRPDGTAVRHEFLGIGREARLKGLISRAVAKDVSAMGLEEVTAHEQHLQRLRSLVAHELQVKAAKARAAAPESTKRSPEQQEVAGAAAGSSSSKTRRIE
;
A
#
# COMPACT_ATOMS: atom_id res chain seq x y z
N MET A 1 -1.83 30.98 72.93
CA MET A 1 -1.68 29.99 71.86
C MET A 1 -2.77 30.27 70.84
N GLU A 2 -2.45 30.83 69.68
CA GLU A 2 -3.38 30.90 68.55
C GLU A 2 -2.59 30.66 67.26
N THR A 3 -2.61 29.41 66.80
CA THR A 3 -2.15 29.05 65.46
C THR A 3 -3.28 29.37 64.48
N GLY A 4 -3.28 30.60 63.96
CA GLY A 4 -4.17 31.02 62.89
C GLY A 4 -3.82 30.32 61.58
N ALA A 5 -4.59 29.27 61.25
CA ALA A 5 -4.46 28.50 60.02
C ALA A 5 -4.75 29.38 58.79
N LYS A 6 -3.69 29.76 58.07
CA LYS A 6 -3.79 30.50 56.81
C LYS A 6 -3.26 29.63 55.65
N LYS A 7 -4.03 28.65 55.17
CA LYS A 7 -3.92 28.13 53.78
C LYS A 7 -5.05 27.17 53.33
N PRO A 8 -6.17 27.68 52.78
CA PRO A 8 -6.99 26.89 51.85
C PRO A 8 -7.01 27.46 50.41
N ALA A 9 -6.67 28.75 50.21
CA ALA A 9 -6.80 29.42 48.92
C ALA A 9 -5.88 28.84 47.83
N ALA A 10 -4.61 28.54 48.15
CA ALA A 10 -3.65 28.04 47.17
C ALA A 10 -3.96 26.63 46.62
N ALA A 11 -4.67 25.79 47.39
CA ALA A 11 -5.07 24.46 46.93
C ALA A 11 -6.28 24.53 45.98
N ALA A 12 -7.22 25.44 46.25
CA ALA A 12 -8.37 25.66 45.38
C ALA A 12 -7.96 26.28 44.02
N ASP A 13 -6.99 27.20 44.03
CA ASP A 13 -6.47 27.83 42.82
C ASP A 13 -5.71 26.84 41.93
N ASN A 14 -4.90 25.93 42.51
CA ASN A 14 -4.21 24.88 41.76
C ASN A 14 -5.17 23.89 41.10
N THR A 15 -6.21 23.46 41.80
CA THR A 15 -7.22 22.54 41.24
C THR A 15 -7.98 23.21 40.09
N ARG A 16 -8.29 24.51 40.22
CA ARG A 16 -8.97 25.27 39.17
C ARG A 16 -8.10 25.46 37.93
N GLN A 17 -6.81 25.73 38.12
CA GLN A 17 -5.84 25.83 37.01
C GLN A 17 -5.64 24.48 36.30
N GLN A 18 -5.52 23.37 37.04
CA GLN A 18 -5.43 22.05 36.44
C GLN A 18 -6.70 21.68 35.65
N ALA A 19 -7.89 21.97 36.18
CA ALA A 19 -9.14 21.72 35.47
C ALA A 19 -9.22 22.55 34.17
N GLN A 20 -8.76 23.80 34.19
CA GLN A 20 -8.69 24.65 32.99
C GLN A 20 -7.69 24.12 31.96
N GLN A 21 -6.50 23.69 32.38
CA GLN A 21 -5.50 23.10 31.48
C GLN A 21 -6.00 21.80 30.86
N GLN A 22 -6.67 20.96 31.65
CA GLN A 22 -7.27 19.71 31.18
C GLN A 22 -8.38 19.96 30.15
N ALA A 23 -9.28 20.93 30.42
CA ALA A 23 -10.35 21.27 29.49
C ALA A 23 -9.81 21.87 28.17
N LEU A 24 -8.77 22.71 28.25
CA LEU A 24 -8.10 23.27 27.07
C LEU A 24 -7.40 22.17 26.25
N PHE A 25 -6.73 21.24 26.92
CA PHE A 25 -6.15 20.07 26.27
C PHE A 25 -7.22 19.27 25.53
N GLU A 26 -8.33 18.93 26.19
CA GLU A 26 -9.40 18.12 25.57
C GLU A 26 -10.01 18.79 24.35
N ALA A 27 -10.27 20.11 24.43
CA ALA A 27 -10.80 20.87 23.30
C ALA A 27 -9.84 20.88 22.09
N LYS A 28 -8.56 21.17 22.33
CA LYS A 28 -7.54 21.24 21.26
C LYS A 28 -7.17 19.87 20.73
N HIS A 29 -7.14 18.87 21.60
CA HIS A 29 -6.94 17.48 21.22
C HIS A 29 -8.05 17.01 20.28
N ALA A 30 -9.32 17.28 20.60
CA ALA A 30 -10.44 16.92 19.74
C ALA A 30 -10.35 17.58 18.35
N GLU A 31 -9.98 18.86 18.30
CA GLU A 31 -9.77 19.62 17.05
C GLU A 31 -8.67 19.00 16.17
N VAL A 32 -7.53 18.67 16.77
CA VAL A 32 -6.41 18.00 16.06
C VAL A 32 -6.83 16.62 15.55
N LEU A 33 -7.61 15.86 16.33
CA LEU A 33 -8.08 14.55 15.89
C LEU A 33 -9.12 14.62 14.77
N SER A 34 -9.97 15.64 14.74
CA SER A 34 -10.86 15.87 13.58
C SER A 34 -10.05 16.21 12.33
N GLU A 35 -9.10 17.13 12.44
CA GLU A 35 -8.27 17.55 11.31
C GLU A 35 -7.43 16.39 10.76
N ALA A 36 -6.76 15.64 11.65
CA ALA A 36 -5.96 14.48 11.27
C ALA A 36 -6.79 13.41 10.55
N ARG A 37 -8.03 13.20 11.00
CA ARG A 37 -8.97 12.28 10.36
C ARG A 37 -9.39 12.79 8.99
N ASP A 38 -9.69 14.07 8.86
CA ASP A 38 -10.14 14.67 7.61
C ASP A 38 -9.01 14.69 6.58
N MET A 39 -7.78 15.02 6.97
CA MET A 39 -6.59 14.88 6.13
C MET A 39 -6.38 13.43 5.66
N ALA A 40 -6.46 12.45 6.57
CA ALA A 40 -6.33 11.04 6.19
C ALA A 40 -7.41 10.63 5.17
N ARG A 41 -8.62 11.19 5.31
CA ARG A 41 -9.74 10.89 4.43
C ARG A 41 -9.67 11.57 3.08
N GLU A 42 -9.28 12.84 3.05
CA GLU A 42 -9.25 13.70 1.86
C GLU A 42 -8.09 13.32 0.96
N PHE A 43 -6.90 13.20 1.53
CA PHE A 43 -5.68 12.89 0.79
C PHE A 43 -5.43 11.39 0.66
N GLY A 44 -6.15 10.56 1.44
CA GLY A 44 -5.98 9.11 1.41
C GLY A 44 -4.59 8.67 1.87
N VAL A 45 -4.02 9.41 2.82
CA VAL A 45 -2.71 9.15 3.45
C VAL A 45 -2.90 8.69 4.89
N ASP A 46 -1.98 7.88 5.39
CA ASP A 46 -1.99 7.50 6.80
C ASP A 46 -1.47 8.66 7.66
N VAL A 47 -2.24 9.03 8.68
CA VAL A 47 -1.91 10.12 9.59
C VAL A 47 -1.75 9.58 11.00
N HIS A 48 -0.67 9.97 11.67
CA HIS A 48 -0.42 9.68 13.07
C HIS A 48 -0.44 10.97 13.88
N ALA A 49 -1.35 11.06 14.84
CA ALA A 49 -1.41 12.17 15.78
C ALA A 49 -0.90 11.70 17.15
N VAL A 50 0.04 12.45 17.73
CA VAL A 50 0.56 12.19 19.07
C VAL A 50 0.33 13.45 19.90
N ALA A 51 -0.37 13.30 21.03
CA ALA A 51 -0.68 14.39 21.94
C ALA A 51 -0.12 14.11 23.33
N PHE A 52 0.58 15.09 23.90
CA PHE A 52 1.10 15.03 25.26
C PHE A 52 0.08 15.65 26.21
N ARG A 53 -0.36 14.87 27.19
CA ARG A 53 -1.30 15.28 28.21
C ARG A 53 -0.60 16.14 29.28
N PRO A 54 -1.36 16.95 30.03
CA PRO A 54 -0.82 17.73 31.16
C PRO A 54 -0.20 16.87 32.27
N ASP A 55 -0.56 15.59 32.34
CA ASP A 55 0.01 14.61 33.28
C ASP A 55 1.37 14.04 32.84
N GLY A 56 1.89 14.47 31.69
CA GLY A 56 3.17 14.01 31.12
C GLY A 56 3.07 12.74 30.29
N THR A 57 1.88 12.13 30.17
CA THR A 57 1.67 10.95 29.32
C THR A 57 1.42 11.35 27.86
N ALA A 58 1.72 10.45 26.93
CA ALA A 58 1.44 10.65 25.51
C ALA A 58 0.35 9.68 25.03
N VAL A 59 -0.55 10.18 24.19
CA VAL A 59 -1.58 9.38 23.51
C VAL A 59 -1.32 9.41 22.01
N ARG A 60 -1.27 8.23 21.37
CA ARG A 60 -1.10 8.08 19.93
C ARG A 60 -2.43 7.67 19.29
N HIS A 61 -2.77 8.35 18.21
CA HIS A 61 -3.91 8.05 17.35
C HIS A 61 -3.44 7.79 15.93
N GLU A 62 -4.05 6.79 15.30
CA GLU A 62 -3.73 6.36 13.96
C GLU A 62 -4.98 6.43 13.08
N PHE A 63 -4.87 7.16 11.98
CA PHE A 63 -5.94 7.35 11.01
C PHE A 63 -5.46 6.82 9.66
N LEU A 64 -6.08 5.74 9.21
CA LEU A 64 -5.72 5.11 7.94
C LEU A 64 -6.40 5.85 6.79
N GLY A 65 -5.61 6.29 5.84
CA GLY A 65 -6.09 6.91 4.62
C GLY A 65 -6.29 5.83 3.56
N ILE A 66 -7.54 5.44 3.28
CA ILE A 66 -7.78 4.64 2.08
C ILE A 66 -7.61 5.59 0.87
N GLY A 67 -6.53 5.40 0.12
CA GLY A 67 -6.26 6.12 -1.12
C GLY A 67 -7.47 6.16 -2.05
N ARG A 68 -7.66 7.29 -2.74
CA ARG A 68 -8.81 7.51 -3.65
C ARG A 68 -8.97 6.39 -4.68
N GLU A 69 -7.86 5.91 -5.22
CA GLU A 69 -7.83 4.78 -6.17
C GLU A 69 -8.30 3.48 -5.54
N ALA A 70 -7.85 3.16 -4.32
CA ALA A 70 -8.28 1.96 -3.62
C ALA A 70 -9.79 2.00 -3.28
N ARG A 71 -10.32 3.18 -2.93
CA ARG A 71 -11.77 3.36 -2.73
C ARG A 71 -12.54 3.15 -4.03
N LEU A 72 -12.08 3.77 -5.12
CA LEU A 72 -12.71 3.64 -6.43
C LEU A 72 -12.67 2.18 -6.91
N LYS A 73 -11.51 1.52 -6.80
CA LYS A 73 -11.35 0.10 -7.12
C LYS A 73 -12.30 -0.75 -6.29
N GLY A 74 -12.47 -0.46 -4.99
CA GLY A 74 -13.43 -1.16 -4.14
C GLY A 74 -14.88 -0.95 -4.57
N LEU A 75 -15.27 0.26 -4.98
CA LEU A 75 -16.61 0.55 -5.49
C LEU A 75 -16.89 -0.18 -6.81
N ILE A 76 -15.96 -0.12 -7.76
CA ILE A 76 -16.05 -0.83 -9.04
C ILE A 76 -16.12 -2.34 -8.79
N SER A 77 -15.26 -2.88 -7.93
CA SER A 77 -15.25 -4.32 -7.63
C SER A 77 -16.58 -4.77 -7.02
N ARG A 78 -17.19 -3.96 -6.14
CA ARG A 78 -18.52 -4.26 -5.58
C ARG A 78 -19.63 -4.19 -6.63
N ALA A 79 -19.59 -3.20 -7.51
CA ALA A 79 -20.55 -3.08 -8.61
C ALA A 79 -20.45 -4.30 -9.54
N VAL A 80 -19.24 -4.62 -9.99
CA VAL A 80 -18.98 -5.81 -10.83
C VAL A 80 -19.40 -7.09 -10.13
N ALA A 81 -19.08 -7.28 -8.84
CA ALA A 81 -19.49 -8.46 -8.10
C ALA A 81 -21.02 -8.58 -8.02
N LYS A 82 -21.73 -7.47 -7.82
CA LYS A 82 -23.20 -7.43 -7.83
C LYS A 82 -23.75 -7.81 -9.21
N ASP A 83 -23.20 -7.24 -10.27
CA ASP A 83 -23.65 -7.49 -11.64
C ASP A 83 -23.40 -8.96 -12.04
N VAL A 84 -22.22 -9.50 -11.72
CA VAL A 84 -21.88 -10.90 -11.96
C VAL A 84 -22.76 -11.85 -11.12
N SER A 85 -23.13 -11.46 -9.89
CA SER A 85 -24.03 -12.27 -9.06
C SER A 85 -25.48 -12.28 -9.58
N ALA A 86 -25.88 -11.24 -10.29
CA ALA A 86 -27.19 -11.15 -10.93
C ALA A 86 -27.24 -11.88 -12.29
N MET A 87 -26.08 -12.19 -12.86
CA MET A 87 -25.94 -12.81 -14.17
C MET A 87 -26.32 -14.29 -14.14
N GLY A 88 -27.09 -14.73 -15.14
CA GLY A 88 -27.49 -16.13 -15.27
C GLY A 88 -26.32 -17.04 -15.69
N LEU A 89 -26.43 -18.35 -15.44
CA LEU A 89 -25.40 -19.32 -15.83
C LEU A 89 -25.10 -19.28 -17.33
N GLU A 90 -26.13 -19.17 -18.18
CA GLU A 90 -25.96 -19.11 -19.64
C GLU A 90 -25.18 -17.85 -20.07
N GLU A 91 -25.52 -16.70 -19.49
CA GLU A 91 -24.83 -15.43 -19.76
C GLU A 91 -23.36 -15.48 -19.33
N VAL A 92 -23.07 -16.05 -18.15
CA VAL A 92 -21.70 -16.24 -17.67
C VAL A 92 -20.90 -17.11 -18.64
N THR A 93 -21.47 -18.23 -19.11
CA THR A 93 -20.79 -19.10 -20.08
C THR A 93 -20.58 -18.43 -21.43
N ALA A 94 -21.53 -17.62 -21.89
CA ALA A 94 -21.40 -16.85 -23.13
C ALA A 94 -20.26 -15.81 -23.03
N HIS A 95 -20.17 -15.10 -21.91
CA HIS A 95 -19.07 -14.17 -21.64
C HIS A 95 -17.72 -14.87 -21.55
N GLU A 96 -17.66 -16.04 -20.92
CA GLU A 96 -16.44 -16.85 -20.85
C GLU A 96 -15.97 -17.28 -22.25
N GLN A 97 -16.88 -17.80 -23.07
CA GLN A 97 -16.56 -18.17 -24.46
C GLN A 97 -16.10 -16.97 -25.28
N HIS A 98 -16.75 -15.81 -25.10
CA HIS A 98 -16.35 -14.58 -25.78
C HIS A 98 -14.94 -14.13 -25.36
N LEU A 99 -14.64 -14.15 -24.07
CA LEU A 99 -13.30 -13.86 -23.53
C LEU A 99 -12.24 -14.81 -24.08
N GLN A 100 -12.54 -16.11 -24.18
CA GLN A 100 -11.63 -17.09 -24.76
C GLN A 100 -11.32 -16.79 -26.24
N ARG A 101 -12.33 -16.42 -27.03
CA ARG A 101 -12.14 -16.01 -28.44
C ARG A 101 -11.28 -14.76 -28.56
N LEU A 102 -11.50 -13.75 -27.73
CA LEU A 102 -10.67 -12.54 -27.74
C LEU A 102 -9.22 -12.86 -27.36
N ARG A 103 -9.01 -13.70 -26.35
CA ARG A 103 -7.66 -14.13 -25.93
C ARG A 103 -6.93 -14.90 -27.03
N SER A 104 -7.61 -15.77 -27.76
CA SER A 104 -6.99 -16.51 -28.86
C SER A 104 -6.62 -15.60 -30.04
N LEU A 105 -7.47 -14.62 -30.37
CA LEU A 105 -7.17 -13.61 -31.39
C LEU A 105 -5.95 -12.76 -31.01
N VAL A 106 -5.90 -12.27 -29.77
CA VAL A 106 -4.75 -11.49 -29.28
C VAL A 106 -3.47 -12.35 -29.28
N ALA A 107 -3.54 -13.60 -28.83
CA ALA A 107 -2.39 -14.51 -28.85
C ALA A 107 -1.88 -14.75 -30.28
N HIS A 108 -2.79 -14.96 -31.23
CA HIS A 108 -2.45 -15.14 -32.64
C HIS A 108 -1.79 -13.87 -33.22
N GLU A 109 -2.36 -12.69 -32.97
CA GLU A 109 -1.75 -11.43 -33.42
C GLU A 109 -0.35 -11.21 -32.84
N LEU A 110 -0.15 -11.53 -31.56
CA LEU A 110 1.16 -11.45 -30.92
C LEU A 110 2.15 -12.43 -31.56
N GLN A 111 1.72 -13.65 -31.88
CA GLN A 111 2.55 -14.63 -32.59
C GLN A 111 2.93 -14.15 -34.00
N VAL A 112 1.97 -13.62 -34.76
CA VAL A 112 2.23 -13.06 -36.10
C VAL A 112 3.20 -11.88 -36.02
N LYS A 113 3.01 -10.97 -35.06
CA LYS A 113 3.93 -9.84 -34.83
C LYS A 113 5.33 -10.33 -34.44
N ALA A 114 5.44 -11.34 -33.58
CA ALA A 114 6.72 -11.93 -33.19
C ALA A 114 7.42 -12.65 -34.36
N ALA A 115 6.67 -13.39 -35.18
CA ALA A 115 7.20 -14.06 -36.37
C ALA A 115 7.69 -13.05 -37.42
N LYS A 116 6.92 -11.98 -37.66
CA LYS A 116 7.32 -10.88 -38.54
C LYS A 116 8.58 -10.17 -38.03
N ALA A 117 8.67 -9.92 -36.72
CA ALA A 117 9.88 -9.33 -36.13
C ALA A 117 11.11 -10.24 -36.27
N ARG A 118 10.94 -11.57 -36.12
CA ARG A 118 12.02 -12.55 -36.35
C ARG A 118 12.43 -12.65 -37.82
N ALA A 119 11.48 -12.62 -38.75
CA ALA A 119 11.77 -12.65 -40.18
C ALA A 119 12.41 -11.35 -40.70
N ALA A 120 12.15 -10.22 -40.04
CA ALA A 120 12.79 -8.94 -40.32
C ALA A 120 14.15 -8.76 -39.61
N ALA A 121 14.55 -9.69 -38.74
CA ALA A 121 15.87 -9.66 -38.14
C ALA A 121 16.91 -10.17 -39.15
N PRO A 122 17.96 -9.40 -39.48
CA PRO A 122 18.98 -9.85 -40.41
C PRO A 122 19.72 -11.08 -39.85
N GLU A 123 19.79 -12.15 -40.65
CA GLU A 123 20.69 -13.29 -40.44
C GLU A 123 22.15 -12.80 -40.36
N SER A 124 22.60 -12.46 -39.17
CA SER A 124 24.01 -12.29 -38.85
C SER A 124 24.43 -13.36 -37.85
N THR A 125 24.23 -14.63 -38.21
CA THR A 125 24.92 -15.73 -37.53
C THR A 125 25.20 -16.85 -38.53
N LYS A 126 26.02 -16.55 -39.54
CA LYS A 126 26.97 -17.56 -40.05
C LYS A 126 28.00 -17.80 -38.93
N ARG A 127 27.69 -18.68 -37.99
CA ARG A 127 28.74 -19.33 -37.18
C ARG A 127 29.21 -20.56 -37.95
N SER A 128 30.47 -20.50 -38.36
CA SER A 128 31.22 -21.55 -39.06
C SER A 128 31.10 -22.91 -38.36
N PRO A 129 31.05 -24.03 -39.11
CA PRO A 129 31.21 -25.37 -38.56
C PRO A 129 32.71 -25.69 -38.46
N GLU A 130 33.40 -25.06 -37.51
CA GLU A 130 34.73 -25.51 -37.09
C GLU A 130 34.74 -25.53 -35.57
N GLN A 131 34.39 -26.68 -35.01
CA GLN A 131 34.95 -27.29 -33.80
C GLN A 131 34.07 -28.48 -33.40
N GLN A 132 34.32 -29.58 -34.11
CA GLN A 132 34.07 -30.93 -33.65
C GLN A 132 35.31 -31.38 -32.86
N GLU A 133 35.09 -32.17 -31.81
CA GLU A 133 36.05 -32.66 -30.79
C GLU A 133 36.45 -31.60 -29.73
N VAL A 134 36.17 -31.79 -28.44
CA VAL A 134 36.55 -32.95 -27.62
C VAL A 134 35.45 -33.32 -26.62
N ALA A 135 35.24 -34.63 -26.49
CA ALA A 135 34.39 -35.28 -25.50
C ALA A 135 34.76 -34.95 -24.04
N GLY A 136 33.80 -35.00 -23.13
CA GLY A 136 34.13 -35.20 -21.71
C GLY A 136 33.08 -34.69 -20.74
N ALA A 137 32.35 -35.62 -20.13
CA ALA A 137 31.48 -35.42 -18.99
C ALA A 137 32.16 -34.69 -17.81
N ALA A 138 31.40 -33.88 -17.07
CA ALA A 138 31.12 -34.10 -15.65
C ALA A 138 30.52 -32.86 -14.95
N ALA A 139 29.72 -33.17 -13.93
CA ALA A 139 29.07 -32.29 -12.98
C ALA A 139 30.03 -31.46 -12.09
N GLY A 140 29.49 -30.38 -11.50
CA GLY A 140 30.07 -29.65 -10.35
C GLY A 140 29.85 -28.14 -10.49
N SER A 141 28.86 -27.52 -9.85
CA SER A 141 28.87 -27.08 -8.45
C SER A 141 30.14 -26.32 -8.05
N SER A 142 30.04 -25.00 -7.88
CA SER A 142 30.73 -24.15 -6.89
C SER A 142 30.67 -22.68 -7.35
N SER A 143 29.88 -21.82 -6.71
CA SER A 143 30.32 -20.94 -5.62
C SER A 143 31.68 -20.27 -5.90
N SER A 144 31.68 -18.97 -6.22
CA SER A 144 32.85 -18.10 -6.05
C SER A 144 32.46 -16.66 -5.79
N LYS A 145 32.52 -16.34 -4.50
CA LYS A 145 32.62 -15.04 -3.86
C LYS A 145 33.86 -14.29 -4.38
N THR A 146 33.68 -13.11 -4.99
CA THR A 146 34.78 -12.19 -5.31
C THR A 146 34.70 -10.94 -4.42
N ARG A 147 35.58 -10.86 -3.43
CA ARG A 147 36.17 -9.59 -2.94
C ARG A 147 37.41 -9.33 -3.78
N ARG A 148 37.64 -8.11 -4.30
CA ARG A 148 38.96 -7.43 -4.28
C ARG A 148 38.93 -5.99 -4.86
N ILE A 149 39.23 -5.02 -3.99
CA ILE A 149 40.13 -3.84 -4.13
C ILE A 149 39.90 -2.85 -5.30
N GLU A 150 39.58 -1.59 -4.99
CA GLU A 150 40.54 -0.48 -4.78
C GLU A 150 40.09 0.40 -3.60
#